data_AF-A0AA95LPS5-F1
#
_entry.id   AF-A0AA95LPS5-F1
#
_cell.length_a   1.000
_cell.length_b   1.000
_cell.length_c   1.000
_cell.angle_alpha   90.00
_cell.angle_beta   90.00
_cell.angle_gamma   90.00
#
_symmetry.space_group_name_H-M   'P 1'
#
loop_
_entity.id
_entity.type
_entity.pdbx_description
1 polymer ?
#
loop_
_entity_poly.entity_id
_entity_poly.type
_entity_poly.pdbx_seq_one_letter_code
_entity_poly.pdbx_strand_id
1 'polypeptide(L)' 'MKRFFKTLLQFLVLSIALHLLFDIVGWLVFNAPIKNKEIIISLLTTSWLMYMYRDKFFKVFTSN' A
#
# COMPACT_ATOMS: atom_id res chain seq x y z
N MET A 1 9.66 -4.74 -19.43
CA MET A 1 10.35 -3.65 -18.70
C MET A 1 9.50 -2.39 -18.52
N LYS A 2 9.05 -1.69 -19.58
CA LYS A 2 8.32 -0.40 -19.45
C LYS A 2 7.08 -0.44 -18.53
N ARG A 3 6.26 -1.49 -18.62
CA ARG A 3 5.06 -1.64 -17.76
C ARG A 3 5.43 -1.84 -16.29
N PHE A 4 6.48 -2.62 -16.01
CA PHE A 4 6.96 -2.90 -14.66
C PHE A 4 7.46 -1.63 -13.96
N PHE A 5 8.30 -0.85 -14.63
CA PHE A 5 8.78 0.43 -14.11
C PHE A 5 7.64 1.42 -13.82
N LYS A 6 6.60 1.44 -14.67
CA LYS A 6 5.41 2.28 -14.44
C LYS A 6 4.66 1.86 -13.17
N THR A 7 4.48 0.56 -12.93
CA THR A 7 3.83 0.06 -11.71
C THR A 7 4.67 0.34 -10.47
N LEU A 8 5.99 0.21 -10.57
CA LEU A 8 6.91 0.47 -9.46
C LEU A 8 6.94 1.95 -9.08
N LEU A 9 6.96 2.84 -10.07
CA LEU A 9 6.85 4.28 -9.84
C LEU A 9 5.49 4.64 -9.23
N GLN A 10 4.40 4.05 -9.73
CA GLN A 10 3.07 4.26 -9.16
C GLN A 10 3.01 3.79 -7.70
N PHE A 11 3.63 2.65 -7.37
CA PHE A 11 3.72 2.14 -6.00
C PHE A 11 4.51 3.08 -5.08
N LEU A 12 5.66 3.60 -5.55
CA LEU A 12 6.47 4.57 -4.83
C LEU A 12 5.66 5.84 -4.52
N VAL A 13 5.00 6.41 -5.53
CA VAL A 13 4.17 7.61 -5.39
C VAL A 13 3.02 7.37 -4.41
N LEU A 14 2.36 6.21 -4.49
CA LEU A 14 1.27 5.86 -3.56
C LEU A 14 1.75 5.74 -2.11
N SER A 15 2.93 5.15 -1.90
CA SER A 15 3.53 4.99 -0.57
C SER A 15 3.86 6.33 0.09
N ILE A 16 4.44 7.26 -0.67
CA ILE A 16 4.74 8.62 -0.21
C ILE A 16 3.44 9.37 0.10
N ALA A 17 2.46 9.31 -0.79
CA ALA A 17 1.17 9.95 -0.59
C ALA A 17 0.47 9.44 0.68
N LEU A 18 0.52 8.14 0.93
CA LEU A 18 -0.09 7.53 2.11
C LEU A 18 0.59 7.98 3.41
N HIS A 19 1.93 8.03 3.44
CA HIS A 19 2.66 8.56 4.60
C HIS A 19 2.28 10.01 4.93
N LEU A 20 2.24 10.87 3.90
CA LEU A 20 1.84 12.27 4.08
C LEU A 20 0.40 12.39 4.56
N LEU A 21 -0.51 11.57 4.03
CA LEU A 21 -1.92 11.58 4.43
C LEU A 21 -2.08 11.18 5.90
N PHE A 22 -1.36 10.14 6.35
CA PHE A 22 -1.33 9.74 7.76
C PHE A 22 -0.74 10.83 8.66
N ASP A 23 0.30 11.54 8.21
CA ASP A 23 0.85 12.66 8.98
C ASP A 23 -0.15 13.80 9.10
N ILE A 24 -0.77 14.23 7.99
CA ILE A 24 -1.78 15.29 7.99
C ILE A 24 -2.96 14.91 8.88
N VAL A 25 -3.49 13.70 8.76
CA VAL A 25 -4.60 13.22 9.60
C VAL A 25 -4.19 13.11 11.07
N GLY A 26 -2.96 12.68 11.34
CA GLY A 26 -2.38 12.66 12.69
C GLY A 26 -2.42 14.03 13.34
N TRP A 27 -1.86 15.02 12.66
CA TRP A 27 -1.85 16.40 13.10
C TRP A 27 -3.27 16.98 13.21
N LEU A 28 -4.17 16.67 12.28
CA LEU A 28 -5.51 17.28 12.22
C LEU A 28 -6.48 16.69 13.25
N VAL A 29 -6.44 15.38 13.49
CA VAL A 29 -7.40 14.68 14.37
C VAL A 29 -6.88 14.51 15.80
N PHE A 30 -5.58 14.25 15.94
CA PHE A 30 -4.98 13.90 17.23
C PHE A 30 -4.06 15.00 17.76
N ASN A 31 -3.84 16.07 17.00
CA ASN A 31 -2.84 17.12 17.28
C ASN A 31 -1.45 16.55 17.58
N ALA A 32 -1.15 15.37 17.04
CA ALA A 32 0.04 14.60 17.32
C ALA A 32 0.35 13.64 16.16
N PRO A 33 1.63 13.34 15.90
CA PRO A 33 1.99 12.34 14.89
C PRO A 33 1.48 10.96 15.29
N ILE A 34 0.94 10.21 14.33
CA ILE A 34 0.44 8.85 14.55
C ILE A 34 1.63 7.93 14.82
N LYS A 35 1.77 7.49 16.08
CA LYS A 35 2.73 6.46 16.46
C LYS A 35 2.32 5.14 15.80
N ASN A 36 3.30 4.44 15.24
CA ASN A 36 3.14 3.16 14.53
C ASN A 36 2.39 3.25 13.19
N LYS A 37 2.38 4.42 12.54
CA LYS A 37 1.83 4.59 11.18
C LYS A 37 2.39 3.60 10.16
N GLU A 38 3.66 3.21 10.31
CA GLU A 38 4.32 2.21 9.44
C GLU A 38 3.62 0.85 9.46
N ILE A 39 3.12 0.40 10.62
CA ILE A 39 2.40 -0.88 10.74
C ILE A 39 1.09 -0.81 9.97
N ILE A 40 0.34 0.30 10.12
CA ILE A 40 -0.94 0.49 9.43
C ILE A 40 -0.73 0.58 7.91
N ILE A 41 0.29 1.33 7.49
CA ILE A 41 0.67 1.49 6.08
C ILE A 41 1.13 0.15 5.49
N SER A 42 1.92 -0.63 6.22
CA SER A 42 2.36 -1.98 5.84
C SER A 42 1.18 -2.92 5.66
N LEU A 43 0.20 -2.87 6.58
CA LEU A 43 -1.01 -3.69 6.50
C LEU A 43 -1.82 -3.34 5.24
N LEU A 44 -2.07 -2.05 5.01
CA LEU A 44 -2.77 -1.54 3.82
C LEU A 44 -2.08 -1.93 2.51
N THR A 45 -0.75 -1.77 2.42
CA THR A 45 0.01 -2.14 1.23
C THR A 45 0.03 -3.66 1.00
N THR A 46 0.09 -4.46 2.06
CA THR A 46 0.04 -5.93 1.98
C THR A 46 -1.34 -6.40 1.53
N SER A 47 -2.41 -5.87 2.11
CA SER A 47 -3.79 -6.15 1.67
C SER A 47 -4.02 -5.73 0.22
N TRP A 48 -3.47 -4.58 -0.21
CA TRP A 48 -3.56 -4.12 -1.59
C TRP A 48 -2.84 -5.06 -2.57
N LEU A 49 -1.61 -5.48 -2.24
CA LEU A 49 -0.88 -6.46 -3.04
C LEU A 49 -1.65 -7.78 -3.14
N MET A 50 -2.17 -8.26 -2.01
CA MET A 50 -2.96 -9.49 -1.98
C MET A 50 -4.23 -9.37 -2.83
N TYR A 51 -4.89 -8.22 -2.83
CA TYR A 51 -6.03 -7.93 -3.70
C TYR A 51 -5.65 -7.88 -5.19
N MET A 52 -4.57 -7.17 -5.55
CA MET A 52 -4.12 -7.05 -6.94
C MET A 52 -3.66 -8.39 -7.52
N TYR A 53 -2.99 -9.21 -6.72
CA TYR A 53 -2.52 -10.53 -7.12
C TYR A 53 -3.53 -11.63 -6.86
N ARG A 54 -4.69 -11.33 -6.25
CA ARG A 54 -5.74 -12.28 -5.87
C ARG A 54 -6.04 -13.27 -6.99
N ASP A 55 -6.42 -12.78 -8.17
CA ASP A 55 -6.85 -13.65 -9.28
C ASP A 55 -5.70 -14.52 -9.82
N LYS A 56 -4.47 -14.01 -9.80
CA LYS A 56 -3.27 -14.80 -10.15
C LYS A 56 -2.94 -15.85 -9.10
N PHE A 57 -3.08 -15.50 -7.83
CA PHE A 57 -2.84 -16.38 -6.70
C PHE A 57 -3.84 -17.54 -6.75
N PHE A 58 -5.14 -17.24 -6.81
CA PHE A 58 -6.18 -18.27 -6.95
C PHE A 58 -5.96 -19.16 -8.17
N LYS A 59 -5.62 -18.58 -9.34
CA LYS A 59 -5.37 -19.37 -10.56
C LYS A 59 -4.17 -20.33 -10.43
N VAL A 60 -3.14 -19.97 -9.66
CA VAL A 60 -1.99 -20.86 -9.37
C VAL A 60 -2.37 -21.98 -8.39
N PHE A 61 -3.28 -21.74 -7.44
CA PHE A 61 -3.75 -22.75 -6.48
C PHE A 61 -4.91 -23.61 -6.99
N THR A 62 -5.62 -23.19 -8.04
CA THR A 62 -6.75 -23.94 -8.62
C THR A 62 -6.45 -24.54 -10.00
N SER A 63 -5.26 -24.32 -10.59
CA SER A 63 -4.86 -25.02 -11.81
C SER A 63 -4.39 -26.42 -11.46
N ASN A 64 -5.33 -27.37 -11.51
CA ASN A 64 -5.07 -28.81 -11.49
C ASN A 64 -4.57 -29.29 -12.86
#